data_AF-A0A3D2MJV9-F1
#
_entry.id   AF-A0A3D2MJV9-F1
#
_cell.length_a   1.000
_cell.length_b   1.000
_cell.length_c   1.000
_cell.angle_alpha   90.00
_cell.angle_beta   90.00
_cell.angle_gamma   90.00
#
_symmetry.space_group_name_H-M   'P 1'
#
loop_
_entity.id
_entity.type
_entity.pdbx_description
1 polymer ?
#
loop_
_entity_poly.entity_id
_entity_poly.type
_entity_poly.pdbx_seq_one_letter_code
_entity_poly.pdbx_strand_id
1 'polypeptide(L)'
;MNNWDERNKAVIEEFRAHGGKVNGWAPLILLTTTGAKTGQPRIAPLMLVTEGDRILAVASKGGHPKHPEWYFNLLAHPEVTVEV
;
A
#
# COMPACT_ATOMS: atom_id res chain seq x y z
N MET A 1 7.72 -4.84 -16.84
CA MET A 1 7.27 -4.34 -15.53
C MET A 1 8.49 -4.17 -14.66
N ASN A 2 8.53 -3.18 -13.77
CA ASN A 2 9.65 -3.11 -12.82
C ASN A 2 9.43 -4.18 -11.75
N ASN A 3 10.52 -4.78 -11.25
CA ASN A 3 10.54 -5.85 -10.23
C ASN A 3 9.63 -5.56 -9.00
N TRP A 4 9.37 -4.28 -8.71
CA TRP A 4 8.49 -3.85 -7.62
C TRP A 4 7.00 -4.12 -7.86
N ASP A 5 6.52 -3.95 -9.10
CA ASP A 5 5.11 -4.16 -9.43
C ASP A 5 4.75 -5.66 -9.38
N GLU A 6 5.67 -6.50 -9.82
CA GLU A 6 5.53 -7.97 -9.80
C GLU A 6 5.57 -8.50 -8.36
N ARG A 7 6.46 -7.97 -7.51
CA ARG A 7 6.48 -8.29 -6.08
C ARG A 7 5.21 -7.87 -5.36
N ASN A 8 4.71 -6.66 -5.62
CA ASN A 8 3.46 -6.20 -5.01
C ASN A 8 2.28 -7.07 -5.42
N LYS A 9 2.23 -7.53 -6.68
CA LYS A 9 1.15 -8.40 -7.15
C LYS A 9 1.07 -9.71 -6.35
N ALA A 10 2.19 -10.41 -6.16
CA ALA A 10 2.22 -11.65 -5.39
C ALA A 10 1.80 -11.44 -3.92
N VAL A 11 2.27 -10.35 -3.29
CA VAL A 11 1.89 -10.00 -1.92
C VAL A 11 0.39 -9.73 -1.80
N ILE A 12 -0.20 -8.99 -2.77
CA ILE A 12 -1.64 -8.69 -2.79
C ILE A 12 -2.47 -9.97 -2.96
N GLU A 13 -2.04 -10.87 -3.85
CA GLU A 13 -2.73 -12.14 -4.09
C GLU A 13 -2.70 -13.03 -2.85
N GLU A 14 -1.54 -13.17 -2.19
CA GLU A 14 -1.43 -13.96 -0.96
C GLU A 14 -2.24 -13.35 0.19
N PHE A 15 -2.16 -12.03 0.37
CA PHE A 15 -2.93 -11.31 1.40
C PHE A 15 -4.43 -11.61 1.29
N ARG A 16 -4.99 -11.49 0.08
CA ARG A 16 -6.42 -11.72 -0.16
C ARG A 16 -6.80 -13.20 -0.05
N ALA A 17 -5.92 -14.11 -0.47
CA ALA A 17 -6.15 -15.54 -0.37
C ALA A 17 -6.17 -16.04 1.08
N HIS A 18 -5.43 -15.38 1.98
CA HIS A 18 -5.24 -15.84 3.36
C HIS A 18 -5.84 -14.91 4.42
N GLY A 19 -6.84 -14.11 4.06
CA GLY A 19 -7.59 -13.28 5.02
C GLY A 19 -6.71 -12.25 5.74
N GLY A 20 -5.89 -11.53 4.99
CA GLY A 20 -5.06 -10.44 5.49
C GLY A 20 -3.63 -10.84 5.90
N LYS A 21 -3.22 -12.08 5.64
CA LYS A 21 -1.92 -12.61 6.07
C LYS A 21 -1.03 -12.94 4.88
N VAL A 22 0.27 -12.64 5.03
CA VAL A 22 1.31 -13.00 4.05
C VAL A 22 2.43 -13.70 4.81
N ASN A 23 2.82 -14.89 4.38
CA ASN A 23 3.76 -15.73 5.11
C ASN A 23 5.14 -15.08 5.21
N GLY A 24 5.68 -15.00 6.42
CA GLY A 24 6.98 -14.38 6.69
C GLY A 24 6.97 -12.86 6.74
N TRP A 25 5.79 -12.23 6.65
CA TRP A 25 5.62 -10.78 6.83
C TRP A 25 4.94 -10.47 8.15
N ALA A 26 5.22 -9.28 8.69
CA ALA A 26 4.39 -8.70 9.74
C ALA A 26 3.00 -8.33 9.17
N PRO A 27 1.98 -8.09 10.01
CA PRO A 27 0.66 -7.69 9.54
C PRO A 27 0.71 -6.50 8.58
N LEU A 28 -0.08 -6.59 7.50
CA LEU A 28 -0.12 -5.60 6.43
C LEU A 28 -1.52 -5.02 6.30
N ILE A 29 -1.61 -3.94 5.54
CA ILE A 29 -2.83 -3.45 4.90
C ILE A 29 -2.60 -3.36 3.40
N LEU A 30 -3.67 -3.40 2.61
CA LEU A 30 -3.63 -2.96 1.22
C LEU A 30 -4.23 -1.56 1.12
N LEU A 31 -3.39 -0.58 0.77
CA LEU A 31 -3.83 0.79 0.51
C LEU A 31 -4.15 0.96 -0.98
N THR A 32 -5.41 1.23 -1.29
CA THR A 32 -5.84 1.62 -2.64
C THR A 32 -5.95 3.14 -2.75
N THR A 33 -5.25 3.72 -3.71
CA THR A 33 -5.24 5.16 -4.03
C THR A 33 -5.63 5.41 -5.50
N THR A 34 -6.09 6.62 -5.82
CA THR A 34 -6.30 7.05 -7.21
C THR A 34 -5.02 7.66 -7.78
N GLY A 35 -4.51 7.12 -8.89
CA GLY A 35 -3.27 7.59 -9.51
C GLY A 35 -3.34 9.06 -9.93
N ALA A 36 -2.53 9.94 -9.33
CA ALA A 36 -2.61 11.40 -9.52
C ALA A 36 -2.54 11.86 -10.99
N LYS A 37 -1.81 11.13 -11.83
CA LYS A 37 -1.67 11.44 -13.27
C LYS A 37 -2.67 10.70 -14.16
N THR A 38 -3.14 9.54 -13.72
CA THR A 38 -3.86 8.60 -14.60
C THR A 38 -5.33 8.41 -14.21
N GLY A 39 -5.75 8.83 -13.02
CA GLY A 39 -7.09 8.56 -12.48
C GLY A 39 -7.38 7.08 -12.21
N GLN A 40 -6.38 6.20 -12.33
CA GLN A 40 -6.57 4.74 -12.22
C GLN A 40 -6.24 4.26 -10.80
N PRO A 41 -6.95 3.24 -10.27
CA PRO A 41 -6.64 2.65 -8.98
C PRO A 41 -5.23 2.09 -8.91
N ARG A 42 -4.53 2.33 -7.79
CA ARG A 42 -3.19 1.82 -7.48
C ARG A 42 -3.17 1.23 -6.09
N ILE A 43 -2.65 0.02 -5.96
CA ILE A 43 -2.60 -0.71 -4.69
C ILE A 43 -1.15 -0.78 -4.20
N ALA A 44 -0.93 -0.45 -2.93
CA ALA A 44 0.35 -0.58 -2.25
C ALA A 44 0.17 -1.36 -0.94
N PRO A 45 0.87 -2.50 -0.74
CA PRO A 45 0.98 -3.15 0.55
C PRO A 45 1.79 -2.27 1.52
N LEU A 46 1.26 -2.04 2.72
CA LEU A 46 1.95 -1.29 3.79
C LEU A 46 1.90 -2.10 5.09
N MET A 47 2.88 -1.91 5.97
CA MET A 47 2.84 -2.43 7.33
C MET A 47 1.61 -1.87 8.07
N LEU A 48 0.87 -2.73 8.76
CA LEU A 48 -0.21 -2.28 9.64
C LEU A 48 0.41 -1.64 10.89
N VAL A 49 0.18 -0.35 11.05
CA VAL A 49 0.55 0.42 12.24
C VAL A 49 -0.71 1.13 12.74
N THR A 50 -1.02 0.99 14.02
CA THR A 50 -2.22 1.57 14.63
C THR A 50 -1.89 2.56 15.73
N GLU A 51 -2.70 3.62 15.83
CA GLU A 51 -2.70 4.59 16.92
C GLU A 51 -4.14 4.82 17.36
N GLY A 52 -4.56 4.14 18.43
CA GLY A 52 -5.96 4.11 18.84
C GLY A 52 -6.84 3.45 17.78
N ASP A 53 -7.80 4.20 17.25
CA ASP A 53 -8.72 3.80 16.18
C ASP A 53 -8.18 4.13 14.77
N ARG A 54 -6.98 4.71 14.67
CA ARG A 54 -6.38 5.15 13.40
C ARG A 54 -5.37 4.16 12.88
N ILE A 55 -5.27 4.09 11.56
CA ILE A 55 -4.18 3.42 10.85
C ILE A 55 -3.18 4.49 10.40
N LEU A 56 -1.90 4.27 10.71
CA LEU A 56 -0.82 5.15 10.29
C LEU A 56 -0.16 4.60 9.02
N ALA A 57 -0.23 5.36 7.93
CA ALA A 57 0.48 5.04 6.68
C ALA A 57 1.83 5.78 6.63
N VAL A 58 2.93 5.02 6.60
CA VAL A 58 4.29 5.59 6.61
C VAL A 58 4.92 5.54 5.22
N ALA A 59 5.15 6.71 4.62
CA ALA A 59 5.72 6.87 3.27
C ALA A 59 7.24 6.67 3.21
N SER A 60 7.77 5.62 3.86
CA SER A 60 9.21 5.41 4.03
C SER A 60 9.92 4.96 2.75
N LYS A 61 9.24 4.18 1.89
CA LYS A 61 9.83 3.52 0.69
C LYS A 61 11.18 2.85 1.00
N GLY A 62 11.29 2.20 2.16
CA GLY A 62 12.55 1.57 2.61
C GLY A 62 13.71 2.55 2.84
N GLY A 63 13.43 3.81 3.13
CA GLY A 63 14.43 4.87 3.31
C GLY A 63 14.89 5.50 1.99
N HIS A 64 14.25 5.20 0.86
CA HIS A 64 14.60 5.76 -0.43
C HIS A 64 14.45 7.30 -0.43
N PRO A 65 15.38 8.07 -1.05
CA PRO A 65 15.37 9.54 -1.01
C PRO A 65 14.17 10.19 -1.72
N LYS A 66 13.39 9.41 -2.45
CA LYS A 66 12.15 9.85 -3.12
C LYS A 66 10.95 9.19 -2.44
N HIS A 67 9.91 9.98 -2.21
CA HIS A 67 8.62 9.47 -1.72
C HIS A 67 8.02 8.38 -2.65
N PRO A 68 7.23 7.45 -2.09
CA PRO A 68 6.50 6.47 -2.88
C PRO A 68 5.39 7.13 -3.70
N GLU A 69 5.01 6.48 -4.78
CA GLU A 69 4.06 6.99 -5.76
C GLU A 69 2.68 7.24 -5.13
N TRP A 70 2.27 6.38 -4.18
CA TRP A 70 1.01 6.54 -3.45
C TRP A 70 0.96 7.80 -2.57
N TYR A 71 2.11 8.33 -2.13
CA TYR A 71 2.15 9.59 -1.38
C TYR A 71 1.64 10.74 -2.26
N PHE A 72 2.11 10.82 -3.50
CA PHE A 72 1.66 11.85 -4.44
C PHE A 72 0.20 11.63 -4.89
N ASN A 73 -0.25 10.37 -4.96
CA ASN A 73 -1.65 10.06 -5.19
C ASN A 73 -2.55 10.64 -4.09
N LEU A 74 -2.18 10.43 -2.81
CA LEU A 74 -2.92 10.96 -1.67
C LEU A 74 -2.96 12.49 -1.61
N LEU A 75 -1.88 13.16 -2.00
CA LEU A 75 -1.86 14.62 -2.06
C LEU A 75 -2.83 15.17 -3.12
N ALA A 76 -3.08 14.44 -4.20
CA ALA A 76 -4.02 14.84 -5.26
C ALA A 76 -5.45 14.37 -4.99
N HIS A 77 -5.61 13.17 -4.41
CA HIS A 77 -6.87 12.48 -4.17
C HIS A 77 -6.81 11.83 -2.77
N PRO A 78 -7.32 12.50 -1.73
CA PRO A 78 -7.16 12.04 -0.34
C PRO A 78 -8.03 10.83 0.01
N GLU A 79 -9.07 10.54 -0.77
CA GLU A 79 -9.94 9.38 -0.55
C GLU A 79 -9.22 8.06 -0.88
N VAL A 80 -9.31 7.11 0.03
CA VAL A 80 -8.68 5.79 -0.09
C VAL A 80 -9.59 4.67 0.37
N THR A 81 -9.24 3.46 -0.04
CA THR A 81 -9.78 2.22 0.52
C THR A 81 -8.64 1.45 1.17
N VAL A 82 -8.91 0.89 2.34
CA VAL A 82 -7.97 0.06 3.09
C VAL A 82 -8.58 -1.33 3.27
N GLU A 83 -7.87 -2.36 2.84
CA GLU A 83 -8.14 -3.74 3.23
C GLU A 83 -7.25 -4.11 4.42
N VAL A 84 -7.83 -4.72 5.45
CA VAL A 84 -7.20 -5.14 6.72
C VAL A 84 -7.33 -6.65 6.89
#